data_AF-A0A4D4L891-F1
#
_entry.id   AF-A0A4D4L891-F1
#
_cell.length_a   1.000
_cell.length_b   1.000
_cell.length_c   1.000
_cell.angle_alpha   90.00
_cell.angle_beta   90.00
_cell.angle_gamma   90.00
#
_symmetry.space_group_name_H-M   'P 1'
#
loop_
_entity.id
_entity.type
_entity.pdbx_description
1 polymer ?
#
loop_
_entity_poly.entity_id
_entity_poly.type
_entity_poly.pdbx_seq_one_letter_code
_entity_poly.pdbx_strand_id
1 'polypeptide(L)'
;MGRRPLLIAFTVVQGVLVLVFAAYLQTHEKPSLWVMSVLLFVTSLFFNALQPMAHALLNDVVDAAERGAAFGLFNLVGEIGAVVSPALSGTLFDHYGSWTHAVYIDGALMLVSAVLYMLIREQTSRA
;
A
#
# COMPACT_ATOMS: atom_id res chain seq x y z
N MET A 1 -2.68 21.94 3.20
CA MET A 1 -3.37 20.64 3.09
C MET A 1 -2.91 19.79 4.27
N GLY A 2 -3.83 19.16 5.01
CA GLY A 2 -3.46 18.27 6.12
C GLY A 2 -2.70 17.04 5.60
N ARG A 3 -1.90 16.40 6.46
CA ARG A 3 -1.10 15.22 6.10
C ARG A 3 -1.97 14.01 5.78
N ARG A 4 -3.11 13.83 6.47
CA ARG A 4 -4.05 12.72 6.23
C ARG A 4 -4.72 12.72 4.84
N PRO A 5 -5.35 13.81 4.35
CA PRO A 5 -5.93 13.81 2.99
C PRO A 5 -4.92 13.48 1.89
N LEU A 6 -3.67 13.95 2.05
CA LEU A 6 -2.60 13.64 1.09
C LEU A 6 -2.24 12.15 1.12
N LEU A 7 -2.12 11.56 2.33
CA LEU A 7 -1.85 10.12 2.49
C LEU A 7 -2.95 9.29 1.83
N ILE A 8 -4.22 9.59 2.13
CA ILE A 8 -5.37 8.89 1.55
C ILE A 8 -5.35 8.99 0.01
N ALA A 9 -5.13 10.20 -0.53
CA ALA A 9 -5.07 10.40 -1.98
C ALA A 9 -3.97 9.55 -2.63
N PHE A 10 -2.76 9.54 -2.05
CA PHE A 10 -1.65 8.73 -2.57
C PHE A 10 -1.92 7.23 -2.42
N THR A 11 -2.56 6.78 -1.34
CA THR A 11 -2.92 5.37 -1.15
C THR A 11 -3.97 4.92 -2.16
N VAL A 12 -4.97 5.77 -2.46
CA VAL A 12 -5.96 5.49 -3.51
C VAL A 12 -5.29 5.43 -4.87
N VAL A 13 -4.44 6.40 -5.22
CA VAL A 13 -3.71 6.39 -6.50
C VAL A 13 -2.86 5.13 -6.61
N GLN A 14 -2.13 4.76 -5.56
CA GLN A 14 -1.36 3.52 -5.52
C GLN A 14 -2.23 2.29 -5.77
N GLY A 15 -3.35 2.14 -5.05
CA GLY A 15 -4.26 1.01 -5.21
C GLY A 15 -4.84 0.93 -6.62
N VAL A 16 -5.27 2.07 -7.19
CA VAL A 16 -5.76 2.13 -8.57
C VAL A 16 -4.67 1.74 -9.57
N LEU A 17 -3.44 2.24 -9.41
CA LEU A 17 -2.34 1.89 -10.31
C LEU A 17 -2.01 0.39 -10.26
N VAL A 18 -2.04 -0.22 -9.08
CA VAL A 18 -1.84 -1.68 -8.91
C VAL A 18 -2.97 -2.45 -9.58
N LEU A 19 -4.22 -2.02 -9.44
CA LEU A 19 -5.36 -2.65 -10.12
C LEU A 19 -5.29 -2.50 -11.65
N VAL A 20 -4.84 -1.36 -12.14
CA VAL A 20 -4.58 -1.14 -13.58
C VAL A 20 -3.48 -2.08 -14.07
N PHE A 21 -2.42 -2.28 -13.29
CA PHE A 21 -1.36 -3.24 -13.61
C PHE A 21 -1.90 -4.69 -13.64
N ALA A 22 -2.73 -5.08 -12.68
CA ALA A 22 -3.38 -6.39 -12.67
C ALA A 22 -4.29 -6.60 -13.90
N ALA A 23 -5.11 -5.59 -14.24
CA ALA A 23 -5.98 -5.63 -15.41
C ALA A 23 -5.17 -5.71 -16.73
N TYR A 24 -4.03 -5.01 -16.79
CA TYR A 24 -3.12 -5.10 -17.93
C TYR A 24 -2.54 -6.51 -18.10
N LEU A 25 -2.09 -7.13 -17.01
CA LEU A 25 -1.60 -8.53 -17.01
C LEU A 25 -2.69 -9.53 -17.43
N GLN A 26 -3.95 -9.30 -17.06
CA GLN A 26 -5.06 -10.18 -17.41
C GLN A 26 -5.47 -10.07 -18.89
N THR A 27 -5.42 -8.87 -19.46
CA THR A 27 -5.95 -8.59 -20.81
C THR A 27 -4.96 -8.88 -21.94
N HIS A 28 -3.67 -9.01 -21.64
CA HIS A 28 -2.63 -9.20 -22.64
C HIS A 28 -1.91 -10.53 -22.44
N GLU A 29 -2.08 -11.47 -23.37
CA GLU A 29 -1.40 -12.77 -23.35
C GLU A 29 0.14 -12.66 -23.42
N LYS A 30 0.63 -11.59 -24.05
CA LYS A 30 2.06 -11.24 -24.12
C LYS A 30 2.25 -9.77 -23.70
N PRO A 31 2.31 -9.49 -22.39
CA PRO A 31 2.48 -8.14 -21.88
C PRO A 31 3.76 -7.50 -22.42
N SER A 32 3.67 -6.29 -22.98
CA SER A 32 4.85 -5.52 -23.37
C SER A 32 5.67 -5.15 -22.15
N LEU A 33 6.96 -5.53 -22.14
CA LEU A 33 7.90 -5.20 -21.07
C LEU A 33 7.99 -3.70 -20.82
N TRP A 34 7.95 -2.88 -21.88
CA TRP A 34 8.02 -1.43 -21.76
C TRP A 34 6.85 -0.85 -20.95
N VAL A 35 5.63 -1.30 -21.24
CA VAL A 35 4.43 -0.86 -20.53
C VAL A 35 4.47 -1.31 -19.07
N MET A 36 4.91 -2.56 -18.82
CA MET A 36 5.07 -3.06 -17.46
C MET A 36 6.11 -2.25 -16.68
N SER A 37 7.25 -1.92 -17.28
CA SER A 37 8.29 -1.12 -16.63
C SER A 37 7.78 0.27 -16.28
N VAL A 38 7.03 0.92 -17.17
CA VAL A 38 6.44 2.24 -16.90
C VAL A 38 5.41 2.15 -15.76
N LEU A 39 4.51 1.17 -15.81
CA LEU A 39 3.50 0.96 -14.76
C LEU A 39 4.16 0.67 -13.41
N LEU A 40 5.14 -0.24 -13.39
CA LEU A 40 5.90 -0.57 -12.18
C LEU A 40 6.65 0.65 -11.65
N PHE A 41 7.34 1.39 -12.51
CA PHE A 41 8.04 2.62 -12.10
C PHE A 41 7.09 3.62 -11.44
N VAL A 42 5.92 3.87 -12.05
CA VAL A 42 4.92 4.79 -11.48
C VAL A 42 4.39 4.25 -10.17
N THR A 43 4.00 2.97 -10.07
CA THR A 43 3.56 2.36 -8.80
C THR A 43 4.64 2.40 -7.73
N SER A 44 5.92 2.22 -8.07
CA SER A 44 7.02 2.28 -7.11
C SER A 44 7.24 3.71 -6.60
N LEU A 45 7.04 4.72 -7.45
CA LEU A 45 7.16 6.11 -7.04
C LEU A 45 6.14 6.47 -5.95
N PHE A 46 4.87 6.10 -6.17
CA PHE A 46 3.81 6.34 -5.17
C PHE A 46 4.01 5.50 -3.92
N PHE A 47 4.39 4.23 -4.05
CA PHE A 47 4.72 3.36 -2.91
C PHE A 47 5.80 3.97 -2.00
N ASN A 48 6.91 4.43 -2.58
CA ASN A 48 8.00 5.02 -1.80
C ASN A 48 7.60 6.34 -1.12
N ALA A 49 6.65 7.09 -1.70
CA ALA A 49 6.13 8.30 -1.08
C ALA A 49 5.22 7.98 0.14
N LEU A 50 4.52 6.85 0.15
CA LEU A 50 3.58 6.49 1.23
C LEU A 50 4.27 6.26 2.57
N GLN A 51 5.47 5.66 2.58
CA GLN A 51 6.18 5.30 3.82
C GLN A 51 6.49 6.51 4.72
N PRO A 52 7.16 7.59 4.25
CA PRO A 52 7.41 8.76 5.08
C PRO A 52 6.11 9.48 5.49
N MET A 53 5.07 9.44 4.65
CA MET A 53 3.77 10.03 4.97
C MET A 53 3.04 9.28 6.10
N ALA A 54 3.07 7.95 6.08
CA ALA A 54 2.51 7.11 7.13
C ALA A 54 3.25 7.32 8.46
N HIS A 55 4.59 7.39 8.43
CA HIS A 55 5.39 7.68 9.62
C HIS A 55 5.12 9.09 10.17
N ALA A 56 4.94 10.09 9.31
CA ALA A 56 4.60 11.44 9.73
C ALA A 56 3.22 11.49 10.40
N LEU A 57 2.20 10.84 9.81
CA LEU A 57 0.87 10.76 10.41
C LEU A 57 0.90 10.03 11.75
N LEU A 58 1.65 8.93 11.87
CA LEU A 58 1.82 8.20 13.14
C LEU A 58 2.43 9.10 14.22
N ASN A 59 3.43 9.93 13.86
CA ASN A 59 4.06 10.86 14.79
C ASN A 59 3.08 11.94 15.30
N ASP A 60 2.16 12.38 14.43
CA ASP A 60 1.18 13.44 14.75
C ASP A 60 0.03 12.94 15.63
N VAL A 61 -0.34 11.65 15.54
CA VAL A 61 -1.49 11.09 16.29
C VAL A 61 -1.10 10.35 17.56
N VAL A 62 0.19 10.04 17.76
CA VAL A 62 0.69 9.31 18.94
C VAL A 62 1.48 10.24 19.86
N ASP A 63 1.14 10.18 21.15
CA ASP A 63 1.82 10.91 22.21
C ASP A 63 3.30 10.54 22.29
N ALA A 64 4.14 11.54 22.58
CA ALA A 64 5.60 11.37 22.56
C ALA A 64 6.11 10.22 23.44
N ALA A 65 5.44 9.95 24.56
CA ALA A 65 5.79 8.86 25.48
C ALA A 65 5.55 7.46 24.88
N GLU A 66 4.60 7.31 23.95
CA GLU A 66 4.17 6.03 23.39
C GLU A 66 4.72 5.80 21.96
N ARG A 67 5.36 6.80 21.35
CA ARG A 67 5.87 6.72 19.96
C ARG A 67 6.77 5.52 19.71
N GLY A 68 7.68 5.20 20.64
CA GLY A 68 8.57 4.05 20.50
C GLY A 68 7.80 2.73 20.36
N ALA A 69 6.78 2.53 21.19
CA ALA A 69 5.91 1.36 21.14
C ALA A 69 5.03 1.35 19.87
N ALA A 70 4.50 2.51 19.48
CA ALA A 70 3.68 2.64 18.27
C ALA A 70 4.46 2.34 16.98
N PHE A 71 5.68 2.87 16.84
CA PHE A 71 6.57 2.54 15.72
C PHE A 71 7.00 1.08 15.76
N GLY A 72 7.25 0.52 16.96
CA GLY A 72 7.52 -0.91 17.12
C GLY A 72 6.39 -1.80 16.61
N LEU A 73 5.14 -1.48 16.97
CA LEU A 73 3.95 -2.19 16.49
C LEU A 73 3.75 -1.99 14.98
N PHE A 74 3.93 -0.77 14.47
CA PHE A 74 3.84 -0.47 13.04
C PHE A 74 4.82 -1.32 12.23
N ASN A 75 6.08 -1.40 12.65
CA ASN A 75 7.09 -2.22 12.00
C ASN A 75 6.78 -3.71 12.12
N LEU A 76 6.36 -4.18 13.30
CA LEU A 76 5.98 -5.59 13.51
C LEU A 76 4.87 -6.02 12.54
N VAL A 77 3.83 -5.20 12.37
CA VAL A 77 2.75 -5.47 11.41
C VAL A 77 3.28 -5.49 9.97
N GLY A 78 4.18 -4.57 9.62
CA GLY A 78 4.85 -4.54 8.32
C GLY A 78 5.63 -5.83 8.03
N GLU A 79 6.43 -6.30 8.99
CA GLU A 79 7.22 -7.54 8.86
C GLU A 79 6.34 -8.79 8.75
N ILE A 80 5.22 -8.84 9.49
CA ILE A 80 4.23 -9.92 9.32
C ILE A 80 3.71 -9.93 7.87
N GLY A 81 3.37 -8.77 7.31
CA GLY A 81 2.98 -8.64 5.90
C GLY A 81 4.08 -9.12 4.94
N ALA A 82 5.33 -8.73 5.19
CA ALA A 82 6.49 -9.12 4.39
C ALA A 82 6.75 -10.63 4.40
N VAL A 83 6.46 -11.32 5.51
CA VAL A 83 6.60 -12.78 5.64
C VAL A 83 5.41 -13.53 5.04
N VAL A 84 4.19 -13.01 5.22
CA VAL A 84 2.96 -13.68 4.75
C VAL A 84 2.78 -13.51 3.24
N SER A 85 3.18 -12.36 2.68
CA SER A 85 2.93 -12.04 1.26
C SER A 85 3.56 -13.00 0.25
N PRO A 86 4.82 -13.50 0.39
CA PRO A 86 5.38 -14.47 -0.55
C PRO A 86 4.69 -15.82 -0.46
N ALA A 87 4.31 -16.26 0.74
CA ALA A 87 3.58 -17.50 0.93
C ALA A 87 2.18 -17.43 0.27
N LEU A 88 1.45 -16.34 0.50
CA LEU A 88 0.13 -16.14 -0.10
C LEU A 88 0.21 -15.99 -1.63
N SER A 89 1.12 -15.14 -2.12
CA SER A 89 1.26 -14.92 -3.57
C SER A 89 1.80 -16.14 -4.31
N GLY A 90 2.72 -16.91 -3.70
CA GLY A 90 3.22 -18.18 -4.24
C GLY A 90 2.14 -19.24 -4.34
N THR A 91 1.35 -19.45 -3.28
CA THR A 91 0.23 -20.42 -3.34
C THR A 91 -0.83 -20.02 -4.38
N LEU A 92 -1.13 -18.73 -4.53
CA LEU A 92 -2.00 -18.24 -5.61
C LEU A 92 -1.40 -18.52 -6.99
N PHE A 93 -0.09 -18.33 -7.15
CA PHE A 93 0.59 -18.66 -8.40
C PHE A 93 0.49 -20.16 -8.71
N ASP A 94 0.73 -21.03 -7.73
CA ASP A 94 0.66 -22.49 -7.91
C ASP A 94 -0.74 -22.96 -8.33
N HIS A 95 -1.80 -22.32 -7.81
CA HIS A 95 -3.19 -22.66 -8.14
C HIS A 95 -3.67 -22.09 -9.48
N TYR A 96 -3.30 -20.85 -9.81
CA TYR A 96 -3.83 -20.13 -10.97
C TYR A 96 -2.86 -20.01 -12.14
N GLY A 97 -1.59 -20.41 -11.96
CA GLY A 97 -0.52 -20.28 -12.96
C GLY A 97 -0.16 -18.84 -13.32
N SER A 98 -0.61 -17.86 -12.54
CA SER A 98 -0.47 -16.43 -12.86
C SER A 98 -0.44 -15.56 -11.60
N TRP A 99 0.43 -14.54 -11.60
CA TRP A 99 0.55 -13.55 -10.53
C TRP A 99 -0.63 -12.59 -10.45
N THR A 100 -1.48 -12.54 -11.49
CA THR A 100 -2.58 -11.58 -11.63
C THR A 100 -3.49 -11.53 -10.39
N HIS A 101 -3.85 -12.70 -9.83
CA HIS A 101 -4.71 -12.78 -8.64
C HIS A 101 -4.04 -12.19 -7.39
N ALA A 102 -2.74 -12.41 -7.21
CA ALA A 102 -1.98 -11.84 -6.11
C ALA A 102 -1.90 -10.31 -6.23
N VAL A 103 -1.69 -9.78 -7.44
CA VAL A 103 -1.68 -8.32 -7.69
C VAL A 103 -3.05 -7.70 -7.47
N TYR A 104 -4.15 -8.37 -7.84
CA TYR A 104 -5.50 -7.89 -7.51
C TYR A 104 -5.75 -7.80 -6.01
N ILE A 105 -5.29 -8.79 -5.24
CA ILE A 105 -5.41 -8.78 -3.77
C ILE A 105 -4.60 -7.62 -3.18
N ASP A 106 -3.38 -7.38 -3.68
CA ASP A 106 -2.56 -6.23 -3.24
C ASP A 106 -3.27 -4.90 -3.50
N GLY A 107 -3.79 -4.69 -4.71
CA GLY A 107 -4.57 -3.49 -5.05
C GLY A 107 -5.80 -3.31 -4.16
N ALA A 108 -6.53 -4.40 -3.87
CA ALA A 108 -7.68 -4.37 -2.98
C ALA A 108 -7.28 -4.03 -1.53
N LEU A 109 -6.21 -4.63 -1.00
CA LEU A 109 -5.69 -4.33 0.33
C LEU A 109 -5.26 -2.86 0.45
N MET A 110 -4.72 -2.29 -0.61
CA MET A 110 -4.34 -0.88 -0.64
C MET A 110 -5.57 0.04 -0.58
N LEU A 111 -6.65 -0.28 -1.29
CA LEU A 111 -7.90 0.47 -1.20
C LEU A 111 -8.58 0.32 0.16
N VAL A 112 -8.55 -0.88 0.76
CA VAL A 112 -9.00 -1.08 2.15
C VAL A 112 -8.19 -0.20 3.11
N SER A 113 -6.87 -0.13 2.93
CA SER A 113 -6.00 0.73 3.75
C SER A 113 -6.37 2.21 3.62
N ALA A 114 -6.72 2.68 2.41
CA ALA A 114 -7.23 4.04 2.22
C ALA A 114 -8.52 4.30 3.01
N VAL A 115 -9.45 3.34 3.06
CA VAL A 115 -10.66 3.43 3.88
C VAL A 115 -10.31 3.46 5.37
N LEU A 116 -9.37 2.63 5.83
CA LEU A 116 -8.91 2.65 7.22
C LEU A 116 -8.28 4.01 7.61
N TYR A 117 -7.51 4.64 6.72
CA TYR A 117 -6.99 5.99 6.94
C TYR A 117 -8.10 7.06 7.04
N MET A 118 -9.25 6.84 6.40
CA MET A 118 -10.42 7.72 6.60
C MET A 118 -11.00 7.60 8.01
N LEU A 119 -10.79 6.49 8.71
CA LEU A 119 -11.27 6.31 10.09
C LEU A 119 -10.36 6.96 11.14
N ILE A 120 -9.10 7.22 10.79
CA ILE A 120 -8.15 7.91 11.66
C ILE A 120 -8.62 9.35 11.87
N ARG A 121 -8.92 9.71 13.11
CA ARG A 121 -9.16 11.11 13.50
C ARG A 121 -7.82 11.74 13.82
N GLU A 122 -7.40 12.73 13.02
CA GLU A 122 -6.31 13.61 13.43
C GLU A 122 -6.77 14.31 14.72
N GLN A 123 -6.07 14.05 15.83
CA GLN A 123 -6.16 14.91 17.00
C GLN A 123 -5.60 16.25 16.54
N THR A 124 -6.47 17.19 16.17
CA THR A 124 -6.08 18.59 15.98
C THR A 124 -5.56 19.06 17.33
N SER A 125 -4.26 18.86 17.58
CA SER A 125 -3.62 19.37 18.78
C SER A 125 -3.85 20.87 18.78
N ARG A 126 -4.52 21.30 19.85
CA ARG A 126 -4.92 22.66 20.17
C ARG A 126 -3.76 23.62 19.91
N ALA A 127 -4.05 24.68 19.16
CA ALA A 127 -3.28 25.92 19.23
C ALA A 127 -3.34 26.49 20.66
#